data_AF-A0A9D6CN59-F1
#
_entry.id   AF-A0A9D6CN59-F1
#
_cell.length_a   1.000
_cell.length_b   1.000
_cell.length_c   1.000
_cell.angle_alpha   90.00
_cell.angle_beta   90.00
_cell.angle_gamma   90.00
#
_symmetry.space_group_name_H-M   'P 1'
#
loop_
_entity.id
_entity.type
_entity.pdbx_description
1 polymer ?
#
loop_
_entity_poly.entity_id
_entity_poly.type
_entity_poly.pdbx_seq_one_letter_code
_entity_poly.pdbx_strand_id
1 'polypeptide(L)'
;MAVARWSTPSAELTQRLAFRLRAGAPSNARSALWQRDGQLLLVHLTTLRVSVKDGWLLADLFVETEPTGRRLLQFVFFLGSDGEGDGSQAGATIHTDSREAAQLAQLWGSELQRVLWDGVLDVLEGCLALAERRLPGRSLNILGFSCGSDQLHVDIEAEGGA
;
A
#
# COMPACT_ATOMS: atom_id res chain seq x y z
N MET A 1 -9.75 -24.79 15.49
CA MET A 1 -9.30 -23.75 14.56
C MET A 1 -8.60 -22.67 15.39
N ALA A 2 -7.46 -22.18 14.94
CA ALA A 2 -6.70 -21.16 15.65
C ALA A 2 -6.52 -19.95 14.71
N VAL A 3 -6.95 -18.78 15.16
CA VAL A 3 -6.77 -17.51 14.46
C VAL A 3 -5.57 -16.79 15.06
N ALA A 4 -4.65 -16.37 14.22
CA ALA A 4 -3.48 -15.59 14.59
C ALA A 4 -3.53 -14.23 13.90
N ARG A 5 -3.34 -13.16 14.68
CA ARG A 5 -3.22 -11.80 14.18
C ARG A 5 -1.76 -11.43 13.97
N TRP A 6 -1.43 -10.98 12.77
CA TRP A 6 -0.11 -10.46 12.40
C TRP A 6 -0.20 -8.96 12.23
N SER A 7 0.80 -8.23 12.72
CA SER A 7 0.83 -6.78 12.62
C SER A 7 2.08 -6.28 11.92
N THR A 8 1.90 -5.37 10.97
CA THR A 8 2.97 -4.70 10.25
C THR A 8 2.91 -3.18 10.51
N PRO A 9 3.95 -2.57 11.09
CA PRO A 9 3.99 -1.13 11.31
C PRO A 9 3.97 -0.31 10.01
N SER A 10 3.44 0.92 10.07
CA SER A 10 3.44 1.87 8.94
C SER A 10 4.82 2.13 8.34
N ALA A 11 5.89 2.06 9.14
CA ALA A 11 7.26 2.18 8.66
C ALA A 11 7.66 1.04 7.69
N GLU A 12 7.24 -0.19 7.98
CA GLU A 12 7.50 -1.33 7.07
C GLU A 12 6.59 -1.26 5.84
N LEU A 13 5.33 -0.86 6.01
CA LEU A 13 4.43 -0.56 4.87
C LEU A 13 5.06 0.48 3.94
N THR A 14 5.61 1.57 4.49
CA THR A 14 6.31 2.61 3.71
C THR A 14 7.43 2.00 2.85
N GLN A 15 8.22 1.09 3.41
CA GLN A 15 9.30 0.44 2.67
C GLN A 15 8.80 -0.43 1.51
N ARG A 16 7.69 -1.15 1.72
CA ARG A 16 7.07 -2.02 0.70
C ARG A 16 6.44 -1.22 -0.42
N LEU A 17 5.71 -0.17 -0.09
CA LEU A 17 5.13 0.77 -1.05
C LEU A 17 6.23 1.48 -1.86
N ALA A 18 7.29 1.96 -1.20
CA ALA A 18 8.44 2.56 -1.87
C ALA A 18 9.16 1.57 -2.80
N PHE A 19 9.25 0.28 -2.42
CA PHE A 19 9.84 -0.75 -3.27
C PHE A 19 9.05 -0.91 -4.57
N ARG A 20 7.72 -0.96 -4.50
CA ARG A 20 6.85 -1.03 -5.68
C ARG A 20 6.93 0.22 -6.55
N LEU A 21 6.91 1.41 -5.94
CA LEU A 21 7.02 2.68 -6.67
C LEU A 21 8.33 2.84 -7.46
N ARG A 22 9.40 2.19 -7.01
CA ARG A 22 10.72 2.25 -7.63
C ARG A 22 10.74 1.69 -9.06
N ALA A 23 9.82 0.78 -9.40
CA ALA A 23 9.63 0.24 -10.75
C ALA A 23 10.95 -0.22 -11.44
N GLY A 24 11.83 -0.89 -10.69
CA GLY A 24 13.11 -1.40 -11.21
C GLY A 24 14.28 -0.41 -11.15
N ALA A 25 14.08 0.83 -10.68
CA ALA A 25 15.20 1.72 -10.37
C ALA A 25 16.10 1.13 -9.27
N PRO A 26 17.36 1.60 -9.12
CA PRO A 26 18.27 1.13 -8.07
C PRO A 26 17.72 1.34 -6.66
N SER A 27 18.08 0.47 -5.71
CA SER A 27 17.57 0.51 -4.34
C SER A 27 17.85 1.83 -3.60
N ASN A 28 18.94 2.52 -3.95
CA ASN A 28 19.33 3.82 -3.43
C ASN A 28 18.75 5.02 -4.22
N ALA A 29 17.92 4.78 -5.23
CA ALA A 29 17.30 5.83 -6.02
C ALA A 29 16.40 6.69 -5.13
N ARG A 30 16.54 8.01 -5.27
CA ARG A 30 15.71 9.00 -4.55
C ARG A 30 14.42 9.34 -5.29
N SER A 31 14.39 9.05 -6.58
CA SER A 31 13.25 9.21 -7.46
C SER A 31 13.19 8.08 -8.48
N ALA A 32 12.00 7.85 -9.04
CA ALA A 32 11.77 6.95 -10.16
C ALA A 32 11.14 7.72 -11.32
N LEU A 33 11.62 7.50 -12.53
CA LEU A 33 11.02 8.06 -13.74
C LEU A 33 10.07 7.02 -14.33
N TRP A 34 8.79 7.37 -14.38
CA TRP A 34 7.75 6.56 -15.01
C TRP A 34 7.42 7.16 -16.37
N GLN A 35 7.09 6.30 -17.33
CA GLN A 35 6.77 6.70 -18.69
C GLN A 35 5.55 5.93 -19.20
N ARG A 36 4.62 6.65 -19.82
CA ARG A 36 3.43 6.10 -20.47
C ARG A 36 3.03 7.03 -21.61
N ASP A 37 2.83 6.49 -22.81
CA ASP A 37 2.36 7.24 -23.99
C ASP A 37 3.14 8.55 -24.28
N GLY A 38 4.46 8.51 -24.09
CA GLY A 38 5.34 9.68 -24.28
C GLY A 38 5.30 10.72 -23.16
N GLN A 39 4.49 10.51 -22.13
CA GLN A 39 4.45 11.36 -20.94
C GLN A 39 5.39 10.81 -19.88
N LEU A 40 6.04 11.73 -19.15
CA LEU A 40 6.96 11.41 -18.07
C LEU A 40 6.38 11.87 -16.73
N LEU A 41 6.57 11.01 -15.72
CA LEU A 41 6.25 11.29 -14.34
C LEU A 41 7.49 11.01 -13.48
N LEU A 42 7.97 12.02 -12.77
CA LEU A 42 8.99 11.85 -11.77
C LEU A 42 8.34 11.59 -10.41
N VAL A 43 8.55 10.40 -9.87
CA VAL A 43 8.07 9.99 -8.54
C VAL A 43 9.18 10.25 -7.51
N HIS A 44 8.92 11.10 -6.52
CA HIS A 44 9.92 11.44 -5.50
C HIS A 44 9.88 10.44 -4.32
N LEU A 45 10.52 9.28 -4.49
CA LEU A 45 10.48 8.14 -3.55
C LEU A 45 10.78 8.51 -2.10
N THR A 46 11.75 9.41 -1.85
CA THR A 46 12.12 9.83 -0.48
C THR A 46 11.06 10.68 0.22
N THR A 47 10.01 11.08 -0.51
CA THR A 47 8.92 11.89 0.03
C THR A 47 7.70 11.07 0.43
N LEU A 48 7.70 9.76 0.12
CA LEU A 48 6.63 8.88 0.53
C LEU A 48 6.51 8.87 2.05
N ARG A 49 5.33 9.23 2.55
CA ARG A 49 4.96 9.07 3.95
C ARG A 49 3.70 8.24 4.03
N VAL A 50 3.76 7.13 4.74
CA VAL A 50 2.58 6.32 5.04
C VAL A 50 2.22 6.54 6.50
N SER A 51 0.94 6.79 6.75
CA SER A 51 0.38 6.79 8.09
C SER A 51 -0.84 5.88 8.13
N VAL A 52 -0.98 5.16 9.24
CA VAL A 52 -2.11 4.25 9.44
C VAL A 52 -2.92 4.74 10.64
N LYS A 53 -4.23 4.82 10.44
CA LYS A 53 -5.24 5.20 11.44
C LYS A 53 -6.37 4.17 11.40
N ASP A 54 -7.29 4.25 12.36
CA ASP A 54 -8.40 3.30 12.49
C ASP A 54 -9.19 3.17 11.17
N GLY A 55 -9.01 2.05 10.48
CA GLY A 55 -9.61 1.74 9.18
C GLY A 55 -8.89 2.30 7.95
N TRP A 56 -7.93 3.21 8.10
CA TRP A 56 -7.38 4.01 7.00
C TRP A 56 -5.86 3.92 6.87
N LEU A 57 -5.39 3.77 5.65
CA LEU A 57 -4.00 4.00 5.25
C LEU A 57 -3.95 5.25 4.37
N LEU A 58 -3.13 6.21 4.77
CA LEU A 58 -2.86 7.44 4.03
C LEU A 58 -1.43 7.38 3.49
N ALA A 59 -1.26 7.52 2.18
CA ALA A 59 0.05 7.60 1.53
C ALA A 59 0.21 8.95 0.84
N ASP A 60 1.09 9.78 1.36
CA ASP A 60 1.46 11.09 0.82
C ASP A 60 2.68 10.93 -0.07
N LEU A 61 2.61 11.39 -1.33
CA LEU A 61 3.69 11.24 -2.30
C LEU A 61 3.82 12.48 -3.19
N PHE A 62 5.01 13.06 -3.24
CA PHE A 62 5.29 14.07 -4.25
C PHE A 62 5.61 13.42 -5.60
N VAL A 63 4.99 13.96 -6.62
CA VAL A 63 5.17 13.58 -8.01
C VAL A 63 5.26 14.83 -8.89
N GLU A 64 5.88 14.70 -10.05
CA GLU A 64 6.20 15.86 -10.88
C GLU A 64 6.12 15.51 -12.36
N THR A 65 5.53 16.43 -13.12
CA THR A 65 5.53 16.44 -14.58
C THR A 65 5.93 17.83 -15.06
N GLU A 66 6.44 17.98 -16.27
CA GLU A 66 6.79 19.30 -16.80
C GLU A 66 5.60 20.29 -16.80
N PRO A 67 4.37 19.89 -17.22
CA PRO A 67 3.26 20.84 -17.26
C PRO A 67 2.70 21.25 -15.89
N THR A 68 2.67 20.34 -14.91
CA THR A 68 2.06 20.59 -13.59
C THR A 68 3.07 21.03 -12.53
N GLY A 69 4.36 20.82 -12.79
CA GLY A 69 5.41 20.88 -11.79
C GLY A 69 5.21 19.84 -10.68
N ARG A 70 5.95 20.03 -9.58
CA ARG A 70 5.90 19.17 -8.41
C ARG A 70 4.62 19.38 -7.59
N ARG A 71 3.87 18.32 -7.35
CA ARG A 71 2.60 18.33 -6.59
C ARG A 71 2.54 17.16 -5.62
N LEU A 72 1.84 17.35 -4.51
CA LEU A 72 1.54 16.31 -3.54
C LEU A 72 0.26 15.60 -3.97
N LEU A 73 0.28 14.27 -4.01
CA LEU A 73 -0.92 13.45 -4.06
C LEU A 73 -1.06 12.70 -2.74
N GLN A 74 -2.26 12.69 -2.17
CA GLN A 74 -2.59 11.86 -1.01
C GLN A 74 -3.50 10.73 -1.46
N PHE A 75 -3.01 9.51 -1.36
CA PHE A 75 -3.78 8.30 -1.61
C PHE A 75 -4.40 7.83 -0.30
N VAL A 76 -5.72 7.66 -0.31
CA VAL A 76 -6.52 7.31 0.85
C VAL A 76 -7.10 5.93 0.62
N PHE A 77 -6.66 4.95 1.40
CA PHE A 77 -7.12 3.58 1.34
C PHE A 77 -7.96 3.28 2.58
N PHE A 78 -9.19 2.82 2.39
CA PHE A 78 -9.93 2.16 3.45
C PHE A 78 -9.57 0.68 3.41
N LEU A 79 -9.03 0.16 4.52
CA LEU A 79 -8.60 -1.22 4.67
C LEU A 79 -9.46 -2.01 5.66
N GLY A 80 -10.48 -1.38 6.24
CA GLY A 80 -11.37 -2.00 7.23
C GLY A 80 -10.94 -1.71 8.68
N SER A 81 -11.93 -1.53 9.54
CA SER A 81 -11.75 -1.36 10.98
C SER A 81 -11.61 -2.71 11.68
N ASP A 82 -11.17 -2.73 12.94
CA ASP A 82 -11.13 -3.97 13.71
C ASP A 82 -12.52 -4.61 13.80
N GLY A 83 -12.63 -5.91 13.47
CA GLY A 83 -13.90 -6.63 13.38
C GLY A 83 -14.70 -6.47 12.08
N GLU A 84 -14.30 -5.57 11.18
CA GLU A 84 -14.93 -5.33 9.87
C GLU A 84 -14.02 -5.69 8.67
N GLY A 85 -12.88 -6.32 8.95
CA GLY A 85 -11.75 -6.45 8.04
C GLY A 85 -11.82 -7.56 6.99
N ASP A 86 -12.98 -8.05 6.56
CA ASP A 86 -13.04 -9.13 5.54
C ASP A 86 -12.57 -8.71 4.13
N GLY A 87 -12.18 -7.43 3.98
CA GLY A 87 -11.68 -6.83 2.75
C GLY A 87 -12.77 -6.44 1.75
N SER A 88 -14.05 -6.79 1.99
CA SER A 88 -15.15 -6.52 1.04
C SER A 88 -15.45 -5.04 0.86
N GLN A 89 -15.17 -4.22 1.88
CA GLN A 89 -15.35 -2.77 1.85
C GLN A 89 -14.07 -2.02 1.45
N ALA A 90 -12.97 -2.74 1.19
CA ALA A 90 -11.70 -2.09 0.92
C ALA A 90 -11.79 -1.26 -0.36
N GLY A 91 -11.25 -0.05 -0.31
CA GLY A 91 -11.38 0.91 -1.40
C GLY A 91 -10.32 1.98 -1.33
N ALA A 92 -10.19 2.74 -2.41
CA ALA A 92 -9.18 3.78 -2.49
C ALA A 92 -9.68 5.00 -3.26
N THR A 93 -9.21 6.17 -2.84
CA THR A 93 -9.44 7.44 -3.52
C THR A 93 -8.18 8.30 -3.42
N ILE A 94 -8.14 9.37 -4.21
CA ILE A 94 -7.03 10.32 -4.22
C ILE A 94 -7.57 11.69 -3.81
N HIS A 95 -7.00 12.23 -2.74
CA HIS A 95 -7.25 13.60 -2.32
C HIS A 95 -6.22 14.53 -2.96
N THR A 96 -6.70 15.67 -3.47
CA THR A 96 -5.89 16.71 -4.12
C THR A 96 -6.30 18.09 -3.62
N ASP A 97 -5.34 18.95 -3.39
CA ASP A 97 -5.53 20.30 -2.83
C ASP A 97 -5.59 21.42 -3.88
N SER A 98 -5.29 21.10 -5.15
CA SER A 98 -5.10 22.07 -6.23
C SER A 98 -5.52 21.50 -7.57
N ARG A 99 -5.79 22.40 -8.53
CA ARG A 99 -6.18 22.02 -9.89
C ARG A 99 -5.09 21.23 -10.60
N GLU A 100 -3.83 21.61 -10.42
CA GLU A 100 -2.70 20.92 -11.04
C GLU A 100 -2.49 19.53 -10.43
N ALA A 101 -2.69 19.37 -9.11
CA ALA A 101 -2.68 18.05 -8.47
C ALA A 101 -3.83 17.18 -8.99
N ALA A 102 -5.03 17.74 -9.17
CA ALA A 102 -6.17 17.02 -9.75
C ALA A 102 -5.90 16.57 -11.21
N GLN A 103 -5.28 17.42 -12.03
CA GLN A 103 -4.86 17.03 -13.39
C GLN A 103 -3.84 15.90 -13.39
N LEU A 104 -2.88 15.95 -12.48
CA LEU A 104 -1.88 14.89 -12.33
C LEU A 104 -2.55 13.58 -11.87
N ALA A 105 -3.43 13.64 -10.87
CA ALA A 105 -4.19 12.49 -10.39
C ALA A 105 -5.10 11.89 -11.48
N GLN A 106 -5.73 12.72 -12.30
CA GLN A 106 -6.52 12.24 -13.45
C GLN A 106 -5.67 11.46 -14.44
N LEU A 107 -4.41 11.86 -14.64
CA LEU A 107 -3.54 11.25 -15.61
C LEU A 107 -2.83 10.00 -15.09
N TRP A 108 -2.27 10.05 -13.87
CA TRP A 108 -1.38 9.03 -13.31
C TRP A 108 -1.92 8.35 -12.06
N GLY A 109 -3.02 8.85 -11.51
CA GLY A 109 -3.53 8.43 -10.21
C GLY A 109 -3.91 6.97 -10.16
N SER A 110 -4.55 6.44 -11.20
CA SER A 110 -4.90 5.01 -11.30
C SER A 110 -3.69 4.09 -11.16
N GLU A 111 -2.61 4.38 -11.89
CA GLU A 111 -1.40 3.57 -11.89
C GLU A 111 -0.65 3.68 -10.58
N LEU A 112 -0.52 4.89 -10.03
CA LEU A 112 0.12 5.11 -8.73
C LEU A 112 -0.67 4.41 -7.62
N GLN A 113 -2.00 4.56 -7.61
CA GLN A 113 -2.88 3.91 -6.65
C GLN A 113 -2.79 2.39 -6.76
N ARG A 114 -2.77 1.83 -7.98
CA ARG A 114 -2.60 0.39 -8.21
C ARG A 114 -1.27 -0.11 -7.66
N VAL A 115 -0.17 0.59 -7.93
CA VAL A 115 1.17 0.18 -7.45
C VAL A 115 1.31 0.30 -5.93
N LEU A 116 0.68 1.31 -5.33
CA LEU A 116 0.59 1.41 -3.87
C LEU A 116 -0.24 0.28 -3.28
N TRP A 117 -1.37 -0.07 -3.92
CA TRP A 117 -2.19 -1.21 -3.54
C TRP A 117 -1.44 -2.53 -3.64
N ASP A 118 -0.70 -2.76 -4.72
CA ASP A 118 0.19 -3.93 -4.86
C ASP A 118 1.19 -4.01 -3.70
N GLY A 119 1.68 -2.86 -3.21
CA GLY A 119 2.56 -2.81 -2.05
C GLY A 119 1.89 -3.17 -0.72
N VAL A 120 0.58 -2.93 -0.59
CA VAL A 120 -0.22 -3.41 0.55
C VAL A 120 -0.40 -4.92 0.45
N LEU A 121 -0.73 -5.44 -0.74
CA LEU A 121 -0.87 -6.88 -0.99
C LEU A 121 0.44 -7.63 -0.71
N ASP A 122 1.60 -7.08 -1.04
CA ASP A 122 2.91 -7.65 -0.69
C ASP A 122 3.08 -7.88 0.82
N VAL A 123 2.50 -7.01 1.65
CA VAL A 123 2.55 -7.18 3.10
C VAL A 123 1.65 -8.33 3.54
N LEU A 124 0.46 -8.44 2.97
CA LEU A 124 -0.45 -9.56 3.25
C LEU A 124 0.20 -10.91 2.87
N GLU A 125 0.81 -10.98 1.69
CA GLU A 125 1.56 -12.15 1.22
C GLU A 125 2.76 -12.44 2.15
N GLY A 126 3.46 -11.40 2.61
CA GLY A 126 4.55 -11.53 3.58
C GLY A 126 4.10 -12.11 4.93
N CYS A 127 2.94 -11.68 5.44
CA CYS A 127 2.33 -12.24 6.65
C CYS A 127 1.97 -13.71 6.47
N LEU A 128 1.39 -14.07 5.32
CA LEU A 128 1.05 -15.46 5.00
C LEU A 128 2.30 -16.34 4.94
N ALA A 129 3.34 -15.92 4.22
CA ALA A 129 4.61 -16.64 4.13
C ALA A 129 5.28 -16.81 5.51
N LEU A 130 5.13 -15.83 6.40
CA LEU A 130 5.62 -15.94 7.78
C LEU A 130 4.80 -16.93 8.61
N ALA A 131 3.48 -16.95 8.42
CA ALA A 131 2.59 -17.91 9.06
C ALA A 131 2.89 -19.35 8.61
N GLU A 132 3.11 -19.59 7.30
CA GLU A 132 3.52 -20.90 6.76
C GLU A 132 4.78 -21.44 7.42
N ARG A 133 5.77 -20.56 7.63
CA ARG A 133 7.03 -20.93 8.30
C ARG A 133 6.84 -21.28 9.78
N ARG A 134 5.87 -20.66 10.47
CA ARG A 134 5.59 -20.94 11.89
C ARG A 134 4.63 -22.10 12.11
N LEU A 135 3.80 -22.41 11.13
CA LEU A 135 2.75 -23.43 11.19
C LEU A 135 2.86 -24.39 10.00
N PRO A 136 4.00 -25.11 9.85
CA PRO A 136 4.23 -25.97 8.69
C PRO A 136 3.18 -27.09 8.63
N GLY A 137 2.73 -27.41 7.41
CA GLY A 137 1.78 -28.50 7.15
C GLY A 137 0.32 -28.18 7.48
N ARG A 138 -0.01 -26.94 7.87
CA ARG A 138 -1.41 -26.50 8.05
C ARG A 138 -1.92 -25.79 6.81
N SER A 139 -3.22 -25.92 6.55
CA SER A 139 -3.88 -25.07 5.56
C SER A 139 -4.11 -23.69 6.18
N LEU A 140 -3.72 -22.63 5.47
CA LEU A 140 -3.82 -21.26 5.95
C LEU A 140 -4.80 -20.48 5.08
N ASN A 141 -5.72 -19.77 5.74
CA ASN A 141 -6.67 -18.89 5.09
C ASN A 141 -6.53 -17.48 5.66
N ILE A 142 -6.45 -16.47 4.80
CA ILE A 142 -6.59 -15.08 5.21
C ILE A 142 -8.07 -14.83 5.47
N LEU A 143 -8.43 -14.51 6.71
CA LEU A 143 -9.79 -14.14 7.08
C LEU A 143 -10.09 -12.68 6.79
N GLY A 144 -9.06 -11.84 6.86
CA GLY A 144 -9.22 -10.41 6.70
C GLY A 144 -7.96 -9.62 7.01
N PHE A 145 -8.05 -8.32 6.79
CA PHE A 145 -7.06 -7.31 7.17
C PHE A 145 -7.76 -6.04 7.66
N SER A 146 -7.11 -5.31 8.54
CA SER A 146 -7.64 -4.05 9.09
C SER A 146 -6.52 -3.10 9.50
N CYS A 147 -6.84 -1.82 9.65
CA CYS A 147 -5.89 -0.81 10.08
C CYS A 147 -6.24 -0.25 11.46
N GLY A 148 -5.22 -0.07 12.30
CA GLY A 148 -5.38 0.54 13.62
C GLY A 148 -4.04 0.77 14.28
N SER A 149 -3.96 1.78 15.16
CA SER A 149 -2.77 2.00 16.01
C SER A 149 -1.42 2.01 15.26
N ASP A 150 -1.34 2.68 14.10
CA ASP A 150 -0.14 2.75 13.25
C ASP A 150 0.30 1.40 12.63
N GLN A 151 -0.61 0.42 12.55
CA GLN A 151 -0.34 -0.93 12.06
C GLN A 151 -1.42 -1.42 11.07
N LEU A 152 -0.98 -2.20 10.09
CA LEU A 152 -1.84 -3.10 9.32
C LEU A 152 -1.88 -4.44 10.02
N HIS A 153 -3.08 -4.92 10.31
CA HIS A 153 -3.34 -6.22 10.88
C HIS A 153 -3.82 -7.19 9.81
N VAL A 154 -3.39 -8.43 9.91
CA VAL A 154 -3.82 -9.54 9.04
C VAL A 154 -4.22 -10.70 9.92
N ASP A 155 -5.47 -11.12 9.81
CA ASP A 155 -6.01 -12.25 10.56
C ASP A 155 -5.93 -13.50 9.69
N ILE A 156 -5.15 -14.48 10.17
CA ILE A 156 -4.89 -15.73 9.46
C ILE A 156 -5.42 -16.88 10.30
N GLU A 157 -6.26 -17.70 9.69
CA GLU A 157 -6.73 -18.95 10.26
C GLU A 157 -5.85 -20.12 9.81
N ALA A 158 -5.50 -20.98 10.76
CA ALA A 158 -4.86 -22.25 10.47
C ALA A 158 -5.82 -23.42 10.76
N GLU A 159 -6.15 -24.17 9.71
CA GLU A 159 -6.88 -25.43 9.79
C GLU A 159 -5.91 -26.62 9.77
N GLY A 160 -6.25 -27.66 10.54
CA GLY A 160 -5.39 -28.82 10.74
C GLY A 160 -5.14 -29.59 9.43
N GLY A 161 -3.86 -29.75 9.09
CA GLY A 161 -3.40 -30.83 8.22
C GLY A 161 -3.39 -32.16 8.99
N ALA A 162 -3.63 -33.24 8.26
CA ALA A 162 -3.78 -34.62 8.75
C ALA A 162 -2.64 -35.08 9.68
#